data_AF-A0A2N5UAU2-F1
#
_entry.id   AF-A0A2N5UAU2-F1
#
_cell.length_a   1.000
_cell.length_b   1.000
_cell.length_c   1.000
_cell.angle_alpha   90.00
_cell.angle_beta   90.00
_cell.angle_gamma   90.00
#
_symmetry.space_group_name_H-M   'P 1'
#
loop_
_entity.id
_entity.type
_entity.pdbx_description
1 polymer ?
#
loop_
_entity_poly.entity_id
_entity_poly.type
_entity_poly.pdbx_seq_one_letter_code
_entity_poly.pdbx_strand_id
1 'polypeptide(L)'
;MHPHISTTTTATTAPSSLAVCFPGSSLQYMGMGSFLRHLPEFRHTWEEALAHLNACDSWMAGLHLQDHFLSLGYPPNHAQILAAPPPPSNSSARPLDHIVFDGSQNELSRCSNAQPAILITSMAYLRTLEIGGKVPLRSMAKVYAGNSSGEYTACRSMELAGLAPLTTQSMRGESNDKGAGTGSGRGATAAQMLALLISDRYQAGLGQKTYDYRELIELVERINARKELDVSVQIASFNSSNQIVLSGARPGVLAACAHLQDLEIANRAADLPYSSPFHSLFMKPAANELKAALDAVRFQVPDRPILITRNCPRSQ
;
A
#
# COMPACT_ATOMS: atom_id res chain seq x y z
N MET A 1 33.56 -20.09 -28.38
CA MET A 1 33.80 -18.67 -28.73
C MET A 1 32.49 -17.93 -28.55
N HIS A 2 32.28 -17.35 -27.36
CA HIS A 2 31.15 -16.45 -27.11
C HIS A 2 31.57 -15.04 -27.56
N PRO A 3 30.73 -14.31 -28.33
CA PRO A 3 31.04 -12.92 -28.63
C PRO A 3 30.82 -12.09 -27.36
N HIS A 4 31.91 -11.49 -26.87
CA HIS A 4 31.85 -10.43 -25.88
C HIS A 4 31.06 -9.26 -26.47
N ILE A 5 29.84 -9.06 -25.97
CA ILE A 5 29.11 -7.81 -26.18
C ILE A 5 29.82 -6.76 -25.34
N SER A 6 30.57 -5.89 -26.02
CA SER A 6 31.19 -4.71 -25.42
C SER A 6 30.09 -3.79 -24.89
N THR A 7 29.98 -3.70 -23.57
CA THR A 7 29.12 -2.72 -22.90
C THR A 7 29.75 -1.34 -23.07
N THR A 8 29.34 -0.62 -24.11
CA THR A 8 29.61 0.81 -24.20
C THR A 8 28.77 1.51 -23.14
N THR A 9 29.39 1.80 -22.00
CA THR A 9 28.79 2.58 -20.92
C THR A 9 28.57 4.01 -21.40
N THR A 10 27.40 4.28 -21.99
CA THR A 10 26.92 5.66 -22.11
C THR A 10 26.68 6.17 -20.70
N ALA A 11 27.53 7.08 -20.24
CA ALA A 11 27.38 7.78 -18.97
C ALA A 11 26.08 8.60 -19.02
N THR A 12 24.98 8.00 -18.59
CA THR A 12 23.72 8.70 -18.36
C THR A 12 23.94 9.63 -17.18
N THR A 13 24.07 10.93 -17.44
CA THR A 13 24.12 11.96 -16.40
C THR A 13 22.96 11.74 -15.42
N ALA A 14 23.27 11.49 -14.14
CA ALA A 14 22.26 11.26 -13.14
C ALA A 14 21.28 12.46 -13.09
N PRO A 15 19.95 12.23 -13.03
CA PRO A 15 18.95 13.28 -13.00
C PRO A 15 19.15 14.10 -11.73
N SER A 16 19.49 15.38 -11.89
CA SER A 16 19.93 16.22 -10.78
C SER A 16 18.80 16.57 -9.78
N SER A 17 17.53 16.39 -10.15
CA SER A 17 16.39 16.87 -9.34
C SER A 17 15.07 16.08 -9.42
N LEU A 18 14.99 14.93 -10.08
CA LEU A 18 13.71 14.20 -10.21
C LEU A 18 13.44 13.24 -9.04
N ALA A 19 12.19 13.21 -8.59
CA ALA A 19 11.62 12.20 -7.71
C ALA A 19 10.45 11.52 -8.43
N VAL A 20 10.32 10.20 -8.29
CA VAL A 20 9.18 9.43 -8.81
C VAL A 20 8.32 8.99 -7.65
N CYS A 21 7.04 9.37 -7.68
CA CYS A 21 6.07 9.05 -6.63
C CYS A 21 5.00 8.12 -7.19
N PHE A 22 4.81 6.96 -6.53
CA PHE A 22 3.82 5.97 -6.94
C PHE A 22 2.51 6.13 -6.18
N PRO A 23 1.37 6.08 -6.89
CA PRO A 23 0.05 6.14 -6.28
C PRO A 23 -0.22 4.89 -5.43
N GLY A 24 -0.97 5.09 -4.35
CA GLY A 24 -1.54 4.01 -3.55
C GLY A 24 -2.96 3.65 -3.98
N SER A 25 -3.56 2.70 -3.26
CA SER A 25 -4.95 2.28 -3.41
C SER A 25 -5.90 3.47 -3.27
N SER A 26 -7.08 3.37 -3.89
CA SER A 26 -8.11 4.40 -4.12
C SER A 26 -8.00 5.19 -5.43
N LEU A 27 -6.86 5.07 -6.14
CA LEU A 27 -6.65 5.72 -7.44
C LEU A 27 -6.90 4.80 -8.64
N GLN A 28 -7.32 3.54 -8.41
CA GLN A 28 -7.69 2.62 -9.47
C GLN A 28 -8.95 3.07 -10.20
N TYR A 29 -8.91 3.00 -11.53
CA TYR A 29 -10.06 3.26 -12.38
C TYR A 29 -10.11 2.27 -13.54
N MET A 30 -11.33 1.99 -14.01
CA MET A 30 -11.57 1.14 -15.17
C MET A 30 -10.77 1.61 -16.39
N GLY A 31 -10.06 0.69 -17.03
CA GLY A 31 -9.26 0.98 -18.22
C GLY A 31 -7.97 1.74 -17.95
N MET A 32 -7.47 1.81 -16.71
CA MET A 32 -6.17 2.42 -16.43
C MET A 32 -5.04 1.78 -17.27
N GLY A 33 -4.27 2.62 -17.96
CA GLY A 33 -3.24 2.15 -18.90
C GLY A 33 -3.76 1.56 -20.22
N SER A 34 -5.08 1.57 -20.48
CA SER A 34 -5.67 1.01 -21.72
C SER A 34 -5.06 1.60 -22.99
N PHE A 35 -4.75 2.90 -22.99
CA PHE A 35 -4.12 3.57 -24.12
C PHE A 35 -2.71 3.07 -24.44
N LEU A 36 -2.06 2.34 -23.53
CA LEU A 36 -0.74 1.71 -23.76
C LEU A 36 -0.84 0.24 -24.16
N ARG A 37 -2.04 -0.38 -24.18
CA ARG A 37 -2.20 -1.83 -24.48
C ARG A 37 -1.68 -2.25 -25.85
N HIS A 38 -1.57 -1.32 -26.79
CA HIS A 38 -1.02 -1.60 -28.11
C HIS A 38 0.51 -1.73 -28.11
N LEU A 39 1.18 -1.25 -27.06
CA LEU A 39 2.65 -1.30 -26.93
C LEU A 39 3.09 -2.67 -26.40
N PRO A 40 4.13 -3.29 -27.00
CA PRO A 40 4.59 -4.61 -26.59
C PRO A 40 5.14 -4.62 -25.15
N GLU A 41 5.80 -3.55 -24.72
CA GLU A 41 6.39 -3.43 -23.38
C GLU A 41 5.32 -3.48 -22.28
N PHE A 42 4.20 -2.78 -22.52
CA PHE A 42 3.06 -2.79 -21.62
C PHE A 42 2.46 -4.20 -21.55
N ARG A 43 2.19 -4.84 -22.69
CA ARG A 43 1.60 -6.19 -22.74
C ARG A 43 2.48 -7.23 -22.05
N HIS A 44 3.78 -7.26 -22.35
CA HIS A 44 4.70 -8.22 -21.72
C HIS A 44 4.75 -8.05 -20.20
N THR A 45 4.71 -6.81 -19.70
CA THR A 45 4.72 -6.55 -18.25
C THR A 45 3.45 -7.09 -17.58
N TRP A 46 2.29 -6.94 -18.23
CA TRP A 46 1.04 -7.51 -17.75
C TRP A 46 1.03 -9.04 -17.81
N GLU A 47 1.48 -9.63 -18.91
CA GLU A 47 1.58 -11.08 -19.09
C GLU A 47 2.50 -11.72 -18.02
N GLU A 48 3.68 -11.14 -17.81
CA GLU A 48 4.63 -11.56 -16.76
C GLU A 48 3.97 -11.47 -15.38
N ALA A 49 3.33 -10.35 -15.06
CA ALA A 49 2.70 -10.16 -13.76
C ALA A 49 1.53 -11.12 -13.50
N LEU A 50 0.68 -11.37 -14.50
CA LEU A 50 -0.42 -12.33 -14.40
C LEU A 50 0.11 -13.76 -14.22
N ALA A 51 1.17 -14.14 -14.94
CA ALA A 51 1.83 -15.43 -14.75
C ALA A 51 2.34 -15.59 -13.30
N HIS A 52 2.88 -14.52 -12.71
CA HIS A 52 3.32 -14.54 -11.31
C HIS A 52 2.16 -14.61 -10.31
N LEU A 53 1.07 -13.90 -10.54
CA LEU A 53 -0.12 -13.99 -9.69
C LEU A 53 -0.70 -15.42 -9.74
N ASN A 54 -0.81 -16.01 -10.93
CA ASN A 54 -1.29 -17.38 -11.10
C ASN A 54 -0.36 -18.43 -10.46
N ALA A 55 0.94 -18.14 -10.38
CA ALA A 55 1.92 -19.00 -9.72
C ALA A 55 2.08 -18.72 -8.21
N CYS A 56 1.34 -17.75 -7.64
CA CYS A 56 1.52 -17.29 -6.27
C CYS A 56 1.35 -18.42 -5.24
N ASP A 57 0.33 -19.27 -5.43
CA ASP A 57 0.08 -20.40 -4.53
C ASP A 57 1.22 -21.42 -4.55
N SER A 58 1.76 -21.70 -5.74
CA SER A 58 2.91 -22.61 -5.90
C SER A 58 4.19 -22.01 -5.32
N TRP A 59 4.40 -20.70 -5.48
CA TRP A 59 5.52 -19.98 -4.86
C TRP A 59 5.42 -20.00 -3.34
N MET A 60 4.23 -19.73 -2.78
CA MET A 60 3.97 -19.77 -1.33
C MET A 60 4.21 -21.15 -0.74
N ALA A 61 3.73 -22.20 -1.40
CA ALA A 61 3.99 -23.58 -0.98
C ALA A 61 5.50 -23.88 -0.92
N GLY A 62 6.28 -23.34 -1.86
CA GLY A 62 7.74 -23.52 -1.93
C GLY A 62 8.54 -22.75 -0.87
N LEU A 63 7.92 -21.82 -0.12
CA LEU A 63 8.60 -21.08 0.95
C LEU A 63 8.73 -21.87 2.26
N HIS A 64 8.07 -23.02 2.39
CA HIS A 64 8.07 -23.83 3.62
C HIS A 64 7.75 -23.00 4.87
N LEU A 65 6.78 -22.08 4.76
CA LEU A 65 6.47 -21.09 5.80
C LEU A 65 6.16 -21.72 7.16
N GLN A 66 5.58 -22.91 7.18
CA GLN A 66 5.30 -23.63 8.42
C GLN A 66 6.59 -23.96 9.18
N ASP A 67 7.59 -24.51 8.48
CA ASP A 67 8.89 -24.83 9.05
C ASP A 67 9.62 -23.55 9.50
N HIS A 68 9.48 -22.47 8.72
CA HIS A 68 10.02 -21.17 9.10
C HIS A 68 9.41 -20.66 10.42
N PHE A 69 8.08 -20.68 10.58
CA PHE A 69 7.44 -20.23 11.83
C PHE A 69 7.75 -21.14 13.02
N LEU A 70 7.85 -22.45 12.80
CA LEU A 70 8.33 -23.38 13.83
C LEU A 70 9.76 -23.03 14.27
N SER A 71 10.65 -22.70 13.33
CA SER A 71 12.03 -22.29 13.65
C SER A 71 12.10 -20.97 14.44
N LEU A 72 11.11 -20.09 14.28
CA LEU A 72 10.95 -18.85 15.03
C LEU A 72 10.28 -19.03 16.39
N GLY A 73 9.94 -20.27 16.78
CA GLY A 73 9.37 -20.60 18.09
C GLY A 73 7.84 -20.46 18.20
N TYR A 74 7.12 -20.36 17.07
CA TYR A 74 5.66 -20.34 17.10
C TYR A 74 5.09 -21.74 17.44
N PRO A 75 4.01 -21.83 18.24
CA PRO A 75 3.32 -23.10 18.50
C PRO A 75 2.84 -23.77 17.20
N PRO A 76 2.79 -25.11 17.11
CA PRO A 76 2.44 -25.83 15.88
C PRO A 76 1.13 -25.37 15.23
N ASN A 77 0.09 -25.15 16.04
CA ASN A 77 -1.22 -24.70 15.57
C ASN A 77 -1.16 -23.28 14.99
N HIS A 78 -0.36 -22.38 15.59
CA HIS A 78 -0.17 -21.03 15.08
C HIS A 78 0.69 -21.02 13.81
N ALA A 79 1.77 -21.81 13.77
CA ALA A 79 2.60 -21.96 12.58
C ALA A 79 1.79 -22.49 11.39
N GLN A 80 0.89 -23.46 11.63
CA GLN A 80 0.00 -24.00 10.60
C GLN A 80 -1.00 -22.95 10.09
N ILE A 81 -1.61 -22.16 10.98
CA ILE A 81 -2.55 -21.10 10.59
C ILE A 81 -1.85 -20.02 9.78
N LEU A 82 -0.65 -19.59 10.21
CA LEU A 82 0.13 -18.54 9.54
C LEU A 82 0.73 -18.99 8.20
N ALA A 83 1.02 -20.29 8.05
CA ALA A 83 1.56 -20.86 6.83
C ALA A 83 0.48 -21.35 5.86
N ALA A 84 -0.79 -21.36 6.27
CA ALA A 84 -1.89 -21.75 5.39
C ALA A 84 -1.92 -20.78 4.19
N PRO A 85 -1.95 -21.29 2.95
CA PRO A 85 -2.18 -20.42 1.80
C PRO A 85 -3.51 -19.70 2.01
N PRO A 86 -3.67 -18.47 1.50
CA PRO A 86 -4.98 -17.85 1.48
C PRO A 86 -5.98 -18.84 0.85
N PRO A 87 -7.23 -18.90 1.36
CA PRO A 87 -8.23 -19.78 0.77
C PRO A 87 -8.28 -19.48 -0.73
N PRO A 88 -8.35 -20.51 -1.59
CA PRO A 88 -8.29 -20.32 -3.03
C PRO A 88 -9.30 -19.24 -3.40
N SER A 89 -8.83 -18.18 -4.06
CA SER A 89 -9.75 -17.23 -4.69
C SER A 89 -10.71 -18.06 -5.52
N ASN A 90 -12.02 -17.94 -5.25
CA ASN A 90 -13.04 -18.79 -5.86
C ASN A 90 -12.70 -19.03 -7.33
N SER A 91 -12.80 -20.27 -7.83
CA SER A 91 -12.54 -20.65 -9.23
C SER A 91 -13.44 -19.92 -10.26
N SER A 92 -14.30 -19.01 -9.80
CA SER A 92 -15.10 -18.05 -10.56
C SER A 92 -14.51 -16.63 -10.64
N ALA A 93 -13.34 -16.38 -10.05
CA ALA A 93 -12.67 -15.07 -10.09
C ALA A 93 -12.19 -14.78 -11.52
N ARG A 94 -12.63 -13.64 -12.07
CA ARG A 94 -12.17 -13.17 -13.37
C ARG A 94 -10.67 -12.83 -13.30
N PRO A 95 -9.90 -13.05 -14.38
CA PRO A 95 -8.53 -12.58 -14.49
C PRO A 95 -8.42 -11.08 -14.20
N LEU A 96 -7.33 -10.66 -13.55
CA LEU A 96 -7.18 -9.27 -13.09
C LEU A 96 -7.18 -8.27 -14.26
N ASP A 97 -6.62 -8.63 -15.41
CA ASP A 97 -6.68 -7.82 -16.62
C ASP A 97 -8.12 -7.65 -17.13
N HIS A 98 -8.94 -8.70 -17.12
CA HIS A 98 -10.36 -8.57 -17.41
C HIS A 98 -11.03 -7.62 -16.40
N ILE A 99 -10.75 -7.75 -15.10
CA ILE A 99 -11.34 -6.85 -14.08
C ILE A 99 -10.98 -5.39 -14.36
N VAL A 100 -9.73 -5.13 -14.76
CA VAL A 100 -9.22 -3.77 -14.98
C VAL A 100 -9.73 -3.17 -16.28
N PHE A 101 -9.75 -3.91 -17.38
CA PHE A 101 -10.06 -3.37 -18.70
C PHE A 101 -11.54 -3.48 -19.07
N ASP A 102 -12.22 -4.53 -18.62
CA ASP A 102 -13.55 -4.91 -19.10
C ASP A 102 -14.56 -5.19 -17.94
N GLY A 103 -14.09 -5.10 -16.69
CA GLY A 103 -14.85 -5.37 -15.47
C GLY A 103 -15.70 -4.19 -14.98
N SER A 104 -16.01 -4.20 -13.68
CA SER A 104 -16.75 -3.11 -13.03
C SER A 104 -15.88 -2.38 -12.02
N GLN A 105 -16.10 -1.07 -11.86
CA GLN A 105 -15.38 -0.27 -10.88
C GLN A 105 -15.53 -0.84 -9.46
N ASN A 106 -16.70 -1.36 -9.10
CA ASN A 106 -16.96 -1.94 -7.77
C ASN A 106 -16.08 -3.16 -7.50
N GLU A 107 -15.91 -4.03 -8.50
CA GLU A 107 -15.04 -5.21 -8.37
C GLU A 107 -13.56 -4.81 -8.36
N LEU A 108 -13.15 -3.88 -9.23
CA LEU A 108 -11.79 -3.34 -9.23
C LEU A 108 -11.42 -2.66 -7.90
N SER A 109 -12.43 -2.10 -7.22
CA SER A 109 -12.24 -1.34 -5.97
C SER A 109 -11.98 -2.21 -4.74
N ARG A 110 -12.13 -3.54 -4.83
CA ARG A 110 -11.72 -4.48 -3.76
C ARG A 110 -10.21 -4.42 -3.56
N CYS A 111 -9.72 -4.48 -2.31
CA CYS A 111 -8.29 -4.32 -2.05
C CYS A 111 -7.45 -5.41 -2.72
N SER A 112 -7.96 -6.65 -2.76
CA SER A 112 -7.34 -7.78 -3.45
C SER A 112 -7.12 -7.54 -4.94
N ASN A 113 -7.91 -6.67 -5.58
CA ASN A 113 -7.83 -6.35 -7.00
C ASN A 113 -7.10 -5.02 -7.24
N ALA A 114 -7.52 -3.97 -6.53
CA ALA A 114 -6.99 -2.62 -6.68
C ALA A 114 -5.47 -2.56 -6.46
N GLN A 115 -4.98 -3.25 -5.42
CA GLN A 115 -3.55 -3.21 -5.07
C GLN A 115 -2.66 -3.80 -6.18
N PRO A 116 -2.82 -5.07 -6.59
CA PRO A 116 -2.01 -5.61 -7.68
C PRO A 116 -2.25 -4.86 -9.00
N ALA A 117 -3.48 -4.43 -9.29
CA ALA A 117 -3.78 -3.70 -10.51
C ALA A 117 -3.00 -2.37 -10.62
N ILE A 118 -2.92 -1.60 -9.53
CA ILE A 118 -2.16 -0.33 -9.50
C ILE A 118 -0.66 -0.60 -9.65
N LEU A 119 -0.11 -1.62 -8.99
CA LEU A 119 1.32 -1.94 -9.12
C LEU A 119 1.63 -2.35 -10.56
N ILE A 120 0.89 -3.29 -11.14
CA ILE A 120 1.14 -3.80 -12.49
C ILE A 120 1.04 -2.67 -13.51
N THR A 121 -0.02 -1.86 -13.42
CA THR A 121 -0.21 -0.70 -14.29
C THR A 121 0.96 0.26 -14.17
N SER A 122 1.36 0.62 -12.95
CA SER A 122 2.47 1.55 -12.71
C SER A 122 3.80 1.02 -13.26
N MET A 123 4.09 -0.28 -13.07
CA MET A 123 5.27 -0.91 -13.63
C MET A 123 5.24 -0.97 -15.16
N ALA A 124 4.07 -1.23 -15.75
CA ALA A 124 3.90 -1.25 -17.21
C ALA A 124 4.11 0.16 -17.81
N TYR A 125 3.65 1.22 -17.13
CA TYR A 125 3.97 2.61 -17.49
C TYR A 125 5.48 2.86 -17.45
N LEU A 126 6.14 2.51 -16.34
CA LEU A 126 7.58 2.71 -16.19
C LEU A 126 8.37 1.96 -17.25
N ARG A 127 8.00 0.72 -17.55
CA ARG A 127 8.69 -0.09 -18.55
C ARG A 127 8.53 0.46 -19.96
N THR A 128 7.34 0.96 -20.26
CA THR A 128 7.05 1.66 -21.51
C THR A 128 7.89 2.93 -21.64
N LEU A 129 7.99 3.72 -20.56
CA LEU A 129 8.81 4.94 -20.51
C LEU A 129 10.31 4.63 -20.60
N GLU A 130 10.78 3.58 -19.94
CA GLU A 130 12.18 3.18 -19.95
C GLU A 130 12.64 2.79 -21.36
N ILE A 131 11.85 1.97 -22.06
CA ILE A 131 12.18 1.49 -23.40
C ILE A 131 11.95 2.60 -24.44
N GLY A 132 10.78 3.25 -24.42
CA GLY A 132 10.45 4.30 -25.38
C GLY A 132 11.29 5.56 -25.19
N GLY A 133 11.58 5.94 -23.96
CA GLY A 133 12.41 7.09 -23.59
C GLY A 133 13.91 6.79 -23.58
N LYS A 134 14.32 5.51 -23.66
CA LYS A 134 15.72 5.06 -23.57
C LYS A 134 16.43 5.54 -22.29
N VAL A 135 15.69 5.63 -21.19
CA VAL A 135 16.23 6.02 -19.88
C VAL A 135 16.05 4.85 -18.91
N PRO A 136 17.14 4.23 -18.42
CA PRO A 136 17.05 3.13 -17.48
C PRO A 136 16.26 3.54 -16.24
N LEU A 137 15.34 2.68 -15.79
CA LEU A 137 14.43 2.94 -14.67
C LEU A 137 15.21 3.37 -13.43
N ARG A 138 16.33 2.70 -13.12
CA ARG A 138 17.26 2.96 -11.99
C ARG A 138 17.96 4.33 -12.05
N SER A 139 18.03 4.93 -13.23
CA SER A 139 18.66 6.22 -13.49
C SER A 139 17.66 7.34 -13.78
N MET A 140 16.36 7.05 -13.76
CA MET A 140 15.32 8.02 -14.11
C MET A 140 15.13 9.09 -13.03
N ALA A 141 15.32 8.74 -11.75
CA ALA A 141 15.15 9.65 -10.63
C ALA A 141 16.22 9.46 -9.54
N LYS A 142 16.35 10.50 -8.71
CA LYS A 142 17.25 10.48 -7.54
C LYS A 142 16.64 9.70 -6.38
N VAL A 143 15.31 9.69 -6.28
CA VAL A 143 14.56 9.08 -5.19
C VAL A 143 13.22 8.55 -5.71
N TYR A 144 12.78 7.44 -5.13
CA TYR A 144 11.50 6.81 -5.42
C TYR A 144 10.69 6.82 -4.13
N ALA A 145 9.40 7.13 -4.22
CA ALA A 145 8.51 7.18 -3.07
C ALA A 145 7.20 6.50 -3.43
N GLY A 146 6.56 5.87 -2.45
CA GLY A 146 5.24 5.27 -2.63
C GLY A 146 4.28 5.75 -1.57
N ASN A 147 3.07 6.11 -1.96
CA ASN A 147 2.01 6.38 -0.98
C ASN A 147 1.34 5.06 -0.58
N SER A 148 1.47 4.63 0.66
CA SER A 148 0.86 3.38 1.17
C SER A 148 1.19 2.16 0.30
N SER A 149 0.22 1.55 -0.40
CA SER A 149 0.48 0.41 -1.30
C SER A 149 1.43 0.75 -2.46
N GLY A 150 1.58 2.03 -2.81
CA GLY A 150 2.56 2.48 -3.79
C GLY A 150 4.00 2.19 -3.38
N GLU A 151 4.28 1.93 -2.10
CA GLU A 151 5.63 1.51 -1.65
C GLU A 151 6.08 0.21 -2.30
N TYR A 152 5.15 -0.73 -2.53
CA TYR A 152 5.46 -1.99 -3.19
C TYR A 152 5.89 -1.74 -4.63
N THR A 153 5.24 -0.80 -5.32
CA THR A 153 5.67 -0.32 -6.64
C THR A 153 7.05 0.33 -6.58
N ALA A 154 7.31 1.17 -5.57
CA ALA A 154 8.63 1.79 -5.39
C ALA A 154 9.73 0.73 -5.18
N CYS A 155 9.49 -0.22 -4.28
CA CYS A 155 10.37 -1.34 -4.00
C CYS A 155 10.61 -2.21 -5.23
N ARG A 156 9.55 -2.55 -5.98
CA ARG A 156 9.65 -3.36 -7.20
C ARG A 156 10.40 -2.62 -8.30
N SER A 157 10.18 -1.31 -8.45
CA SER A 157 10.87 -0.49 -9.46
C SER A 157 12.39 -0.48 -9.29
N MET A 158 12.87 -0.64 -8.05
CA MET A 158 14.29 -0.67 -7.70
C MET A 158 14.82 -2.08 -7.42
N GLU A 159 14.06 -3.12 -7.77
CA GLU A 159 14.41 -4.52 -7.52
C GLU A 159 14.77 -4.83 -6.05
N LEU A 160 14.25 -4.04 -5.11
CA LEU A 160 14.48 -4.19 -3.67
C LEU A 160 14.10 -5.58 -3.17
N ALA A 161 13.09 -6.19 -3.80
CA ALA A 161 12.78 -7.59 -3.65
C ALA A 161 12.50 -8.15 -5.03
N GLY A 162 12.72 -9.47 -5.20
CA GLY A 162 12.40 -10.20 -6.43
C GLY A 162 10.90 -10.19 -6.74
N LEU A 163 10.28 -11.34 -6.98
CA LEU A 163 8.85 -11.42 -7.32
C LEU A 163 7.90 -11.24 -6.13
N ALA A 164 8.46 -11.17 -4.93
CA ALA A 164 7.74 -11.04 -3.68
C ALA A 164 6.83 -9.81 -3.54
N PRO A 165 7.10 -8.62 -4.13
CA PRO A 165 6.21 -7.46 -3.98
C PRO A 165 4.80 -7.67 -4.52
N LEU A 166 4.63 -8.43 -5.61
CA LEU A 166 3.31 -8.73 -6.20
C LEU A 166 2.50 -9.68 -5.30
N THR A 167 3.14 -10.73 -4.81
CA THR A 167 2.51 -11.74 -3.95
C THR A 167 2.19 -11.17 -2.57
N THR A 168 3.14 -10.45 -1.97
CA THR A 168 2.94 -9.76 -0.68
C THR A 168 1.90 -8.65 -0.76
N GLN A 169 1.81 -7.93 -1.88
CA GLN A 169 0.76 -6.93 -2.09
C GLN A 169 -0.62 -7.56 -2.31
N SER A 170 -0.69 -8.69 -3.00
CA SER A 170 -1.94 -9.45 -3.16
C SER A 170 -2.42 -10.00 -1.82
N MET A 171 -1.53 -10.62 -1.03
CA MET A 171 -1.81 -11.06 0.34
C MET A 171 -2.26 -9.90 1.22
N ARG A 172 -1.56 -8.77 1.16
CA ARG A 172 -1.96 -7.56 1.87
C ARG A 172 -3.36 -7.12 1.46
N GLY A 173 -3.71 -7.16 0.18
CA GLY A 173 -5.04 -6.88 -0.32
C GLY A 173 -6.12 -7.80 0.26
N GLU A 174 -5.84 -9.10 0.30
CA GLU A 174 -6.75 -10.11 0.85
C GLU A 174 -6.89 -10.01 2.38
N SER A 175 -5.80 -9.86 3.11
CA SER A 175 -5.82 -9.68 4.57
C SER A 175 -6.52 -8.37 4.94
N ASN A 176 -6.38 -7.33 4.12
CA ASN A 176 -7.12 -6.08 4.25
C ASN A 176 -8.62 -6.28 4.03
N ASP A 177 -9.03 -6.98 2.97
CA ASP A 177 -10.44 -7.28 2.69
C ASP A 177 -11.05 -8.18 3.79
N LYS A 178 -10.29 -9.11 4.37
CA LYS A 178 -10.72 -9.95 5.51
C LYS A 178 -10.85 -9.13 6.80
N GLY A 179 -9.85 -8.33 7.13
CA GLY A 179 -9.85 -7.46 8.32
C GLY A 179 -10.90 -6.35 8.27
N ALA A 180 -11.38 -6.01 7.07
CA ALA A 180 -12.45 -5.03 6.86
C ALA A 180 -13.83 -5.49 7.33
N GLY A 181 -14.07 -6.81 7.48
CA GLY A 181 -15.38 -7.37 7.82
C GLY A 181 -16.44 -7.14 6.73
N THR A 182 -16.84 -8.20 6.02
CA THR A 182 -17.96 -8.17 5.06
C THR A 182 -19.30 -8.00 5.80
N GLY A 183 -19.65 -6.76 6.14
CA GLY A 183 -20.93 -6.40 6.74
C GLY A 183 -21.84 -5.70 5.73
N SER A 184 -22.34 -6.43 4.72
CA SER A 184 -23.46 -5.98 3.87
C SER A 184 -24.83 -6.06 4.59
N GLY A 185 -24.85 -6.34 5.90
CA GLY A 185 -26.05 -6.36 6.73
C GLY A 185 -26.32 -5.01 7.38
N ARG A 186 -27.57 -4.80 7.83
CA ARG A 186 -28.07 -3.59 8.55
C ARG A 186 -27.44 -3.37 9.94
N GLY A 187 -26.13 -3.60 10.10
CA GLY A 187 -25.30 -3.21 11.23
C GLY A 187 -24.06 -2.50 10.70
N ALA A 188 -24.13 -1.18 10.58
CA ALA A 188 -23.06 -0.35 10.03
C ALA A 188 -21.76 -0.49 10.85
N THR A 189 -20.77 -1.15 10.24
CA THR A 189 -19.32 -0.96 10.37
C THR A 189 -18.81 -0.38 11.71
N ALA A 190 -18.27 -1.25 12.57
CA ALA A 190 -17.61 -0.86 13.82
C ALA A 190 -16.36 0.01 13.62
N ALA A 191 -15.77 0.06 12.42
CA ALA A 191 -14.58 0.83 12.09
C ALA A 191 -14.73 1.62 10.78
N GLN A 192 -13.95 2.69 10.60
CA GLN A 192 -13.98 3.57 9.43
C GLN A 192 -12.67 4.34 9.24
N MET A 193 -12.54 4.99 8.07
CA MET A 193 -11.56 6.05 7.81
C MET A 193 -12.26 7.35 7.40
N LEU A 194 -11.72 8.48 7.84
CA LEU A 194 -12.28 9.81 7.60
C LEU A 194 -11.17 10.79 7.23
N ALA A 195 -11.28 11.46 6.09
CA ALA A 195 -10.35 12.51 5.72
C ALA A 195 -10.77 13.83 6.38
N LEU A 196 -9.81 14.53 6.99
CA LEU A 196 -9.99 15.84 7.60
C LEU A 196 -9.14 16.88 6.89
N LEU A 197 -9.74 18.02 6.57
CA LEU A 197 -9.02 19.19 6.11
C LEU A 197 -8.67 20.09 7.30
N ILE A 198 -7.37 20.33 7.47
CA ILE A 198 -6.81 21.17 8.52
C ILE A 198 -6.93 22.64 8.08
N SER A 199 -7.38 23.49 8.99
CA SER A 199 -7.64 24.90 8.71
C SER A 199 -6.35 25.67 8.41
N ASP A 200 -6.42 26.61 7.48
CA ASP A 200 -5.29 27.49 7.14
C ASP A 200 -4.89 28.36 8.34
N ARG A 201 -5.85 28.71 9.21
CA ARG A 201 -5.62 29.45 10.46
C ARG A 201 -4.70 28.65 11.39
N TYR A 202 -5.01 27.37 11.62
CA TYR A 202 -4.17 26.51 12.46
C TYR A 202 -2.78 26.36 11.85
N GLN A 203 -2.68 26.11 10.54
CA GLN A 203 -1.40 26.02 9.83
C GLN A 203 -0.57 27.30 9.93
N ALA A 204 -1.18 28.48 9.81
CA ALA A 204 -0.49 29.76 9.97
C ALA A 204 0.04 29.95 11.40
N GLY A 205 -0.68 29.44 12.40
CA GLY A 205 -0.28 29.47 13.81
C GLY A 205 0.94 28.59 14.14
N LEU A 206 1.19 27.54 13.37
CA LEU A 206 2.36 26.66 13.53
C LEU A 206 3.68 27.34 13.07
N GLY A 207 3.60 28.43 12.31
CA GLY A 207 4.75 29.13 11.73
C GLY A 207 5.48 28.34 10.64
N GLN A 208 6.62 28.83 10.14
CA GLN A 208 7.51 28.07 9.23
C GLN A 208 8.18 26.86 9.89
N LYS A 209 7.91 26.61 11.18
CA LYS A 209 8.41 25.45 11.91
C LYS A 209 7.59 24.22 11.49
N THR A 210 8.01 23.66 10.36
CA THR A 210 8.11 22.22 10.09
C THR A 210 7.11 21.33 10.81
N TYR A 211 6.14 20.77 10.07
CA TYR A 211 5.69 19.36 10.12
C TYR A 211 5.65 18.63 11.49
N ASP A 212 5.52 19.34 12.61
CA ASP A 212 5.52 18.76 13.95
C ASP A 212 4.09 18.39 14.28
N TYR A 213 3.68 17.24 13.75
CA TYR A 213 2.36 16.70 13.94
C TYR A 213 2.16 16.06 15.32
N ARG A 214 3.13 16.17 16.25
CA ARG A 214 3.04 15.56 17.57
C ARG A 214 1.82 16.06 18.35
N GLU A 215 1.58 17.37 18.35
CA GLU A 215 0.40 17.93 19.03
C GLU A 215 -0.90 17.34 18.47
N LEU A 216 -1.00 17.20 17.14
CA LEU A 216 -2.17 16.63 16.50
C LEU A 216 -2.33 15.14 16.82
N ILE A 217 -1.23 14.40 16.86
CA ILE A 217 -1.20 13.00 17.28
C ILE A 217 -1.68 12.89 18.74
N GLU A 218 -1.15 13.70 19.65
CA GLU A 218 -1.51 13.70 21.07
C GLU A 218 -2.99 14.08 21.30
N LEU A 219 -3.51 15.05 20.54
CA LEU A 219 -4.93 15.42 20.55
C LEU A 219 -5.83 14.23 20.19
N VAL A 220 -5.47 13.50 19.13
CA VAL A 220 -6.22 12.30 18.71
C VAL A 220 -6.04 11.15 19.71
N GLU A 221 -4.82 10.94 20.22
CA GLU A 221 -4.54 9.88 21.20
C GLU A 221 -5.29 10.09 22.52
N ARG A 222 -5.52 11.34 22.94
CA ARG A 222 -6.34 11.65 24.14
C ARG A 222 -7.79 11.16 24.03
N ILE A 223 -8.33 10.96 22.83
CA ILE A 223 -9.65 10.37 22.63
C ILE A 223 -9.66 8.91 23.10
N ASN A 224 -8.58 8.17 22.85
CA ASN A 224 -8.45 6.76 23.24
C ASN A 224 -8.35 6.57 24.77
N ALA A 225 -8.02 7.61 25.52
CA ALA A 225 -7.94 7.55 26.99
C ALA A 225 -9.30 7.75 27.67
N ARG A 226 -10.35 8.13 26.93
CA ARG A 226 -11.70 8.36 27.47
C ARG A 226 -12.37 7.03 27.78
N LYS A 227 -12.42 6.66 29.06
CA LYS A 227 -12.98 5.38 29.53
C LYS A 227 -14.45 5.16 29.15
N GLU A 228 -15.19 6.23 28.87
CA GLU A 228 -16.61 6.17 28.46
C GLU A 228 -16.79 5.67 27.02
N LEU A 229 -15.73 5.66 26.22
CA LEU A 229 -15.73 5.26 24.83
C LEU A 229 -14.76 4.09 24.71
N ASP A 230 -15.24 2.84 24.65
CA ASP A 230 -14.41 1.68 24.27
C ASP A 230 -14.04 1.81 22.78
N VAL A 231 -13.12 2.73 22.48
CA VAL A 231 -12.82 3.18 21.12
C VAL A 231 -11.32 3.26 20.90
N SER A 232 -10.92 3.01 19.65
CA SER A 232 -9.55 3.19 19.19
C SER A 232 -9.58 4.03 17.93
N VAL A 233 -8.83 5.13 17.89
CA VAL A 233 -8.64 6.01 16.75
C VAL A 233 -7.19 6.44 16.64
N GLN A 234 -6.68 6.50 15.41
CA GLN A 234 -5.34 6.97 15.10
C GLN A 234 -5.35 7.85 13.85
N ILE A 235 -4.33 8.69 13.71
CA ILE A 235 -4.04 9.33 12.43
C ILE A 235 -3.35 8.29 11.55
N ALA A 236 -4.04 7.87 10.49
CA ALA A 236 -3.58 6.89 9.51
C ALA A 236 -2.63 7.48 8.47
N SER A 237 -2.81 8.76 8.11
CA SER A 237 -1.98 9.41 7.10
C SER A 237 -1.94 10.93 7.28
N PHE A 238 -0.79 11.51 6.94
CA PHE A 238 -0.60 12.93 6.69
C PHE A 238 -0.38 13.12 5.20
N ASN A 239 -1.45 13.40 4.45
CA ASN A 239 -1.37 13.48 2.99
C ASN A 239 -0.77 14.81 2.52
N SER A 240 -0.95 15.88 3.29
CA SER A 240 -0.42 17.22 3.03
C SER A 240 -0.39 18.03 4.33
N SER A 241 0.12 19.27 4.27
CA SER A 241 0.04 20.20 5.42
C SER A 241 -1.40 20.51 5.85
N ASN A 242 -2.36 20.33 4.94
CA ASN A 242 -3.76 20.67 5.12
C ASN A 242 -4.71 19.46 5.12
N GLN A 243 -4.19 18.23 5.09
CA GLN A 243 -5.05 17.04 5.06
C GLN A 243 -4.45 15.89 5.86
N ILE A 244 -5.25 15.37 6.79
CA ILE A 244 -4.97 14.12 7.51
C ILE A 244 -6.09 13.11 7.27
N VAL A 245 -5.82 11.85 7.61
CA VAL A 245 -6.81 10.79 7.61
C VAL A 245 -6.87 10.14 8.98
N LEU A 246 -8.05 10.09 9.59
CA LEU A 246 -8.33 9.33 10.80
C LEU A 246 -8.74 7.92 10.44
N SER A 247 -8.40 6.95 11.29
CA SER A 247 -8.72 5.54 11.11
C SER A 247 -8.93 4.86 12.45
N GLY A 248 -9.94 4.01 12.54
CA GLY A 248 -10.23 3.23 13.74
C GLY A 248 -11.72 2.95 13.93
N ALA A 249 -12.13 2.74 15.18
CA ALA A 249 -13.53 2.54 15.54
C ALA A 249 -14.38 3.76 15.14
N ARG A 250 -15.54 3.54 14.53
CA ARG A 250 -16.42 4.62 14.06
C ARG A 250 -16.71 5.66 15.16
N PRO A 251 -17.10 5.28 16.39
CA PRO A 251 -17.33 6.26 17.45
C PRO A 251 -16.06 7.05 17.82
N GLY A 252 -14.88 6.42 17.82
CA GLY A 252 -13.60 7.08 18.08
C GLY A 252 -13.20 8.07 17.00
N VAL A 253 -13.37 7.70 15.72
CA VAL A 253 -13.13 8.58 14.58
C VAL A 253 -14.05 9.80 14.60
N LEU A 254 -15.34 9.61 14.89
CA LEU A 254 -16.30 10.72 14.99
C LEU A 254 -15.98 11.63 16.19
N ALA A 255 -15.61 11.06 17.34
CA ALA A 255 -15.22 11.83 18.52
C ALA A 255 -13.94 12.66 18.28
N ALA A 256 -12.94 12.08 17.61
CA ALA A 256 -11.73 12.79 17.23
C ALA A 256 -12.01 13.90 16.20
N CYS A 257 -12.85 13.63 15.19
CA CYS A 257 -13.30 14.63 14.22
C CYS A 257 -13.95 15.82 14.92
N ALA A 258 -14.95 15.58 15.76
CA ALA A 258 -15.65 16.62 16.50
C ALA A 258 -14.69 17.42 17.38
N HIS A 259 -13.81 16.74 18.12
CA HIS A 259 -12.83 17.42 18.97
C HIS A 259 -11.89 18.35 18.19
N LEU A 260 -11.41 17.94 17.02
CA LEU A 260 -10.55 18.77 16.18
C LEU A 260 -11.32 19.92 15.52
N GLN A 261 -12.62 19.76 15.26
CA GLN A 261 -13.48 20.83 14.76
C GLN A 261 -13.79 21.87 15.85
N ASP A 262 -14.08 21.43 17.07
CA ASP A 262 -14.33 22.30 18.23
C ASP A 262 -13.12 23.19 18.56
N LEU A 263 -11.90 22.69 18.31
CA LEU A 263 -10.65 23.43 18.46
C LEU A 263 -10.31 24.32 17.25
N GLU A 264 -11.17 24.40 16.24
CA GLU A 264 -10.95 25.09 14.96
C GLU A 264 -9.72 24.59 14.17
N ILE A 265 -9.22 23.38 14.50
CA ILE A 265 -8.07 22.75 13.84
C ILE A 265 -8.50 22.16 12.50
N ALA A 266 -9.65 21.49 12.45
CA ALA A 266 -10.23 20.95 11.22
C ALA A 266 -11.50 21.70 10.84
N ASN A 267 -11.68 22.02 9.56
CA ASN A 267 -12.86 22.76 9.08
C ASN A 267 -13.84 21.90 8.28
N ARG A 268 -13.38 20.77 7.74
CA ARG A 268 -14.17 19.87 6.90
C ARG A 268 -13.75 18.43 7.12
N ALA A 269 -14.71 17.54 7.00
CA ALA A 269 -14.52 16.10 7.03
C ALA A 269 -15.19 15.46 5.81
N ALA A 270 -14.60 14.41 5.27
CA ALA A 270 -15.17 13.63 4.18
C ALA A 270 -14.97 12.14 4.46
N ASP A 271 -16.06 11.38 4.36
CA ASP A 271 -16.01 9.92 4.42
C ASP A 271 -15.20 9.40 3.24
N LEU A 272 -14.31 8.44 3.51
CA LEU A 272 -13.61 7.75 2.45
C LEU A 272 -14.47 6.60 1.92
N PRO A 273 -14.50 6.36 0.60
CA PRO A 273 -15.31 5.31 -0.02
C PRO A 273 -14.90 3.89 0.38
N TYR A 274 -13.80 3.75 1.11
CA TYR A 274 -13.29 2.48 1.65
C TYR A 274 -13.34 2.56 3.17
N SER A 275 -14.30 1.87 3.78
CA SER A 275 -14.61 1.95 5.21
C SER A 275 -13.74 1.06 6.11
N SER A 276 -12.65 0.51 5.58
CA SER A 276 -11.75 -0.35 6.35
C SER A 276 -10.71 0.50 7.10
N PRO A 277 -10.41 0.22 8.38
CA PRO A 277 -9.52 1.04 9.21
C PRO A 277 -8.03 0.80 8.91
N PHE A 278 -7.58 1.12 7.68
CA PHE A 278 -6.18 0.97 7.29
C PHE A 278 -5.25 1.87 8.11
N HIS A 279 -3.97 1.47 8.21
CA HIS A 279 -2.93 2.19 8.97
C HIS A 279 -3.30 2.46 10.44
N SER A 280 -4.08 1.55 11.02
CA SER A 280 -4.43 1.57 12.44
C SER A 280 -4.14 0.22 13.10
N LEU A 281 -4.26 0.14 14.42
CA LEU A 281 -4.14 -1.10 15.20
C LEU A 281 -5.11 -2.20 14.75
N PHE A 282 -6.22 -1.86 14.08
CA PHE A 282 -7.12 -2.85 13.49
C PHE A 282 -6.45 -3.70 12.41
N MET A 283 -5.38 -3.20 11.79
CA MET A 283 -4.59 -3.93 10.80
C MET A 283 -3.54 -4.84 11.44
N LYS A 284 -3.42 -4.92 12.77
CA LYS A 284 -2.42 -5.75 13.44
C LYS A 284 -2.46 -7.23 13.02
N PRO A 285 -3.63 -7.89 12.87
CA PRO A 285 -3.69 -9.26 12.39
C PRO A 285 -3.10 -9.39 10.98
N ALA A 286 -3.53 -8.55 10.04
CA ALA A 286 -3.01 -8.52 8.66
C ALA A 286 -1.51 -8.19 8.61
N ALA A 287 -1.04 -7.29 9.47
CA ALA A 287 0.37 -6.94 9.58
C ALA A 287 1.22 -8.10 10.08
N ASN A 288 0.71 -8.93 11.01
CA ASN A 288 1.41 -10.12 11.49
C ASN A 288 1.54 -11.17 10.38
N GLU A 289 0.46 -11.44 9.63
CA GLU A 289 0.48 -12.34 8.46
C GLU A 289 1.47 -11.84 7.39
N LEU A 290 1.42 -10.55 7.06
CA LEU A 290 2.31 -9.95 6.08
C LEU A 290 3.78 -9.96 6.54
N LYS A 291 4.05 -9.69 7.82
CA LYS A 291 5.40 -9.79 8.38
C LYS A 291 5.97 -11.19 8.17
N ALA A 292 5.15 -12.20 8.47
CA ALA A 292 5.46 -13.60 8.28
C ALA A 292 5.90 -13.92 6.84
N ALA A 293 5.17 -13.41 5.84
CA ALA A 293 5.55 -13.55 4.43
C ALA A 293 6.83 -12.77 4.08
N LEU A 294 6.98 -11.54 4.58
CA LEU A 294 8.14 -10.69 4.31
C LEU A 294 9.44 -11.23 4.93
N ASP A 295 9.37 -11.92 6.07
CA ASP A 295 10.54 -12.57 6.69
C ASP A 295 11.14 -13.66 5.78
N ALA A 296 10.32 -14.27 4.91
CA ALA A 296 10.76 -15.26 3.94
C ALA A 296 11.31 -14.64 2.63
N VAL A 297 11.24 -13.31 2.47
CA VAL A 297 11.69 -12.61 1.27
C VAL A 297 13.14 -12.18 1.42
N ARG A 298 13.96 -12.51 0.42
CA ARG A 298 15.30 -11.92 0.30
C ARG A 298 15.22 -10.55 -0.35
N PHE A 299 15.63 -9.53 0.39
CA PHE A 299 15.75 -8.18 -0.11
C PHE A 299 17.14 -7.92 -0.69
N GLN A 300 17.20 -7.11 -1.75
CA GLN A 300 18.41 -6.52 -2.31
C GLN A 300 18.55 -5.08 -1.85
N VAL A 301 19.77 -4.54 -1.88
CA VAL A 301 20.00 -3.12 -1.61
C VAL A 301 19.61 -2.34 -2.87
N PRO A 302 18.74 -1.32 -2.77
CA PRO A 302 18.31 -0.58 -3.95
C PRO A 302 19.41 0.40 -4.37
N ASP A 303 19.60 0.60 -5.67
CA ASP A 303 20.60 1.55 -6.21
C ASP A 303 20.26 3.02 -5.89
N ARG A 304 18.99 3.29 -5.59
CA ARG A 304 18.47 4.61 -5.25
C ARG A 304 17.68 4.55 -3.94
N PRO A 305 17.69 5.64 -3.14
CA PRO A 305 16.85 5.73 -1.96
C PRO A 305 15.38 5.53 -2.29
N ILE A 306 14.70 4.75 -1.45
CA ILE A 306 13.25 4.61 -1.43
C ILE A 306 12.73 5.32 -0.18
N LEU A 307 11.86 6.30 -0.35
CA LEU A 307 11.12 6.93 0.73
C LEU A 307 9.87 6.08 1.02
N ILE A 308 9.85 5.51 2.22
CA ILE A 308 8.74 4.72 2.74
C ILE A 308 7.96 5.56 3.76
N THR A 309 6.64 5.38 3.76
CA THR A 309 5.75 5.81 4.84
C THR A 309 6.03 4.95 6.07
N ARG A 310 6.74 5.53 7.03
CA ARG A 310 6.93 4.90 8.34
C ARG A 310 6.01 5.59 9.34
N ASN A 311 5.34 4.80 10.18
CA ASN A 311 4.72 5.34 11.39
C ASN A 311 5.79 6.09 12.18
N CYS A 312 5.55 7.37 12.49
CA CYS A 312 6.45 8.14 13.34
C CYS A 312 6.64 7.34 14.64
N PRO A 313 7.86 6.88 14.97
CA PRO A 313 8.06 6.18 16.22
C PRO A 313 7.62 7.11 17.36
N ARG A 314 6.91 6.57 18.34
CA ARG A 314 6.77 7.26 19.62
C ARG A 314 8.18 7.54 20.13
N SER A 315 8.45 8.76 20.56
CA SER A 315 9.67 9.06 21.30
C SER A 315 9.73 8.06 22.47
N GLN A 316 10.70 7.14 22.41
CA GLN A 316 11.11 6.38 23.58
C GLN A 316 11.86 7.30 24.53
#